data_AF-A0A7S9CBB0-F1
#
_entry.id   AF-A0A7S9CBB0-F1
#
_cell.length_a   1.000
_cell.length_b   1.000
_cell.length_c   1.000
_cell.angle_alpha   90.00
_cell.angle_beta   90.00
_cell.angle_gamma   90.00
#
_symmetry.space_group_name_H-M   'P 1'
#
loop_
_entity.id
_entity.type
_entity.pdbx_description
1 polymer ?
#
loop_
_entity_poly.entity_id
_entity_poly.type
_entity_poly.pdbx_seq_one_letter_code
_entity_poly.pdbx_strand_id
1 'polypeptide(L)'
;MRSAPPLARLLALGFALLLGACAAPPRYTVDDGRQVDAALLGQIHAYGAGERSLRPAIARSAALQDRDCDRQWELPFAVATSQGWSDNDRVAWVRALGVDERLSVVAVAPGAPLQPGDKLLRVAGVQSEDGTQMLAALAAARDAGRPFALQLVGGRSLSIAPFEVCRGYTRLAPPNTPRLQDYHWLLSLHPLEITQAELSADEALWAVLWTQGLSEEGGARMKTYHYGSSIAGTLYNLATLASGLKGAALAADAAVKAAKSAAASVASELLKQQLVEQGRALALQRIREGLADAAQKLSRAQVLDAMQQAAANRGSLTGIARIGATVFDRADRWAFERAGRLGANPLAGFTLHQKLVERGLSANALIFDVERLEALNKLAAAQGLEPEVLAILRGLRPADLVLALGAMPLASAPEAFAFESSSDPGAGRFSRGLIDAMLEIPAESSAPAPAAAR
;
A
#
# COMPACT_ATOMS: atom_id res chain seq x y z
N MET A 1 -1.15 -59.01 32.61
CA MET A 1 -0.87 -58.08 31.49
C MET A 1 -0.96 -58.87 30.20
N ARG A 2 -2.08 -58.77 29.46
CA ARG A 2 -2.29 -59.48 28.19
C ARG A 2 -1.82 -58.57 27.05
N SER A 3 -0.77 -58.99 26.35
CA SER A 3 -0.26 -58.36 25.14
C SER A 3 -1.32 -58.42 24.04
N ALA A 4 -1.70 -57.26 23.50
CA ALA A 4 -2.61 -57.17 22.36
C ALA A 4 -2.01 -57.87 21.13
N PRO A 5 -2.83 -58.56 20.31
CA PRO A 5 -2.35 -59.32 19.16
C PRO A 5 -1.71 -58.41 18.11
N PRO A 6 -0.68 -58.89 17.38
CA PRO A 6 0.09 -58.10 16.41
C PRO A 6 -0.76 -57.49 15.29
N LEU A 7 -1.92 -58.08 14.98
CA LEU A 7 -2.87 -57.55 14.01
C LEU A 7 -3.52 -56.22 14.44
N ALA A 8 -3.77 -56.03 15.73
CA ALA A 8 -4.40 -54.81 16.24
C ALA A 8 -3.46 -53.60 16.19
N ARG A 9 -2.13 -53.84 16.30
CA ARG A 9 -1.10 -52.80 16.14
C ARG A 9 -0.91 -52.41 14.67
N LEU A 10 -1.02 -53.36 13.75
CA LEU A 10 -0.96 -53.11 12.31
C LEU A 10 -2.20 -52.34 11.80
N LEU A 11 -3.39 -52.67 12.30
CA LEU A 11 -4.63 -51.94 11.99
C LEU A 11 -4.63 -50.52 12.56
N ALA A 12 -4.09 -50.31 13.77
CA ALA A 12 -3.93 -48.97 14.34
C ALA A 12 -2.92 -48.11 13.57
N LEU A 13 -1.82 -48.69 13.07
CA LEU A 13 -0.86 -47.99 12.21
C LEU A 13 -1.46 -47.65 10.84
N GLY A 14 -2.26 -48.56 10.27
CA GLY A 14 -2.97 -48.34 9.00
C GLY A 14 -4.02 -47.23 9.09
N PHE A 15 -4.78 -47.17 10.18
CA PHE A 15 -5.74 -46.08 10.42
C PHE A 15 -5.05 -44.73 10.69
N ALA A 16 -3.89 -44.72 11.36
CA ALA A 16 -3.11 -43.49 11.55
C ALA A 16 -2.52 -42.96 10.22
N LEU A 17 -2.14 -43.84 9.29
CA LEU A 17 -1.65 -43.46 7.96
C LEU A 17 -2.80 -43.01 7.02
N LEU A 18 -4.00 -43.57 7.16
CA LEU A 18 -5.18 -43.15 6.37
C LEU A 18 -5.80 -41.84 6.86
N LEU A 19 -5.68 -41.50 8.15
CA LEU A 19 -6.17 -40.22 8.69
C LEU A 19 -5.26 -39.03 8.36
N GLY A 20 -4.01 -39.27 7.94
CA GLY A 20 -3.11 -38.22 7.43
C GLY A 20 -3.37 -37.81 5.96
N ALA A 21 -4.20 -38.56 5.23
CA ALA A 21 -4.38 -38.42 3.78
C ALA A 21 -5.61 -37.56 3.37
N CYS A 22 -6.41 -37.08 4.31
CA CYS A 22 -7.63 -36.29 4.00
C CYS A 22 -7.40 -34.77 3.87
N ALA A 23 -6.18 -34.29 4.06
CA ALA A 23 -5.78 -32.96 3.61
C ALA A 23 -4.85 -33.14 2.41
N ALA A 24 -5.32 -32.81 1.20
CA ALA A 24 -4.44 -32.77 0.05
C ALA A 24 -3.22 -31.92 0.40
N PRO A 25 -1.97 -32.42 0.24
CA PRO A 25 -0.78 -31.64 0.52
C PRO A 25 -0.81 -30.37 -0.34
N PRO A 26 -0.27 -29.24 0.17
CA PRO A 26 -0.20 -28.01 -0.62
C PRO A 26 0.53 -28.32 -1.93
N ARG A 27 -0.09 -27.94 -3.06
CA ARG A 27 0.39 -28.24 -4.42
C ARG A 27 1.78 -27.65 -4.70
N TYR A 28 2.16 -26.61 -3.96
CA TYR A 28 3.43 -25.91 -4.04
C TYR A 28 4.05 -25.84 -2.65
N THR A 29 5.34 -26.13 -2.55
CA THR A 29 6.07 -26.12 -1.27
C THR A 29 7.30 -25.22 -1.35
N VAL A 30 7.91 -24.91 -0.21
CA VAL A 30 9.16 -24.13 -0.16
C VAL A 30 10.26 -24.84 -0.96
N ASP A 31 10.30 -26.17 -0.92
CA ASP A 31 11.33 -27.02 -1.54
C ASP A 31 10.94 -27.55 -2.93
N ASP A 32 10.00 -26.91 -3.62
CA ASP A 32 9.48 -27.30 -4.95
C ASP A 32 10.57 -27.36 -6.07
N GLY A 33 11.81 -26.98 -5.79
CA GLY A 33 12.95 -27.07 -6.73
C GLY A 33 12.88 -26.10 -7.92
N ARG A 34 11.70 -25.53 -8.21
CA ARG A 34 11.49 -24.52 -9.25
C ARG A 34 12.31 -23.27 -8.98
N GLN A 35 12.87 -22.71 -10.06
CA GLN A 35 13.49 -21.39 -10.01
C GLN A 35 12.41 -20.31 -9.86
N VAL A 36 12.68 -19.36 -8.97
CA VAL A 36 11.80 -18.22 -8.67
C VAL A 36 12.53 -16.95 -9.06
N ASP A 37 11.80 -16.00 -9.63
CA ASP A 37 12.31 -14.66 -9.90
C ASP A 37 12.72 -13.98 -8.57
N ALA A 38 14.01 -13.67 -8.45
CA ALA A 38 14.58 -13.10 -7.23
C ALA A 38 14.05 -11.69 -6.93
N ALA A 39 13.71 -10.90 -7.94
CA ALA A 39 13.16 -9.57 -7.77
C ALA A 39 11.72 -9.65 -7.26
N LEU A 40 10.88 -10.52 -7.83
CA LEU A 40 9.53 -10.78 -7.35
C LEU A 40 9.55 -11.32 -5.92
N LEU A 41 10.43 -12.28 -5.61
CA LEU A 41 10.58 -12.83 -4.26
C LEU A 41 10.93 -11.72 -3.25
N GLY A 42 11.89 -10.86 -3.58
CA GLY A 42 12.25 -9.70 -2.76
C GLY A 42 11.09 -8.72 -2.57
N GLN A 43 10.30 -8.47 -3.62
CA GLN A 43 9.10 -7.63 -3.55
C GLN A 43 8.01 -8.26 -2.68
N ILE A 44 7.79 -9.57 -2.73
CA ILE A 44 6.81 -10.23 -1.85
C ILE A 44 7.27 -10.14 -0.38
N HIS A 45 8.56 -10.31 -0.10
CA HIS A 45 9.10 -10.09 1.25
C HIS A 45 8.88 -8.66 1.74
N ALA A 46 9.20 -7.67 0.90
CA ALA A 46 8.99 -6.25 1.18
C ALA A 46 7.50 -5.96 1.47
N TYR A 47 6.59 -6.51 0.65
CA TYR A 47 5.15 -6.38 0.84
C TYR A 47 4.70 -6.91 2.20
N GLY A 48 5.10 -8.13 2.58
CA GLY A 48 4.75 -8.68 3.89
C GLY A 48 5.36 -7.89 5.06
N ALA A 49 6.59 -7.39 4.93
CA ALA A 49 7.21 -6.54 5.95
C ALA A 49 6.45 -5.20 6.11
N GLY A 50 6.02 -4.61 5.00
CA GLY A 50 5.21 -3.40 5.00
C GLY A 50 3.84 -3.60 5.65
N GLU A 51 3.10 -4.66 5.30
CA GLU A 51 1.82 -4.97 5.95
C GLU A 51 1.98 -5.17 7.46
N ARG A 52 3.05 -5.85 7.90
CA ARG A 52 3.36 -6.04 9.33
C ARG A 52 3.72 -4.74 10.05
N SER A 53 4.25 -3.75 9.33
CA SER A 53 4.57 -2.43 9.88
C SER A 53 3.33 -1.54 9.94
N LEU A 54 2.50 -1.55 8.89
CA LEU A 54 1.32 -0.70 8.76
C LEU A 54 0.13 -1.20 9.57
N ARG A 55 -0.09 -2.52 9.70
CA ARG A 55 -1.29 -3.04 10.39
C ARG A 55 -1.42 -2.57 11.84
N PRO A 56 -0.35 -2.59 12.66
CA PRO A 56 -0.38 -2.00 14.01
C PRO A 56 -0.64 -0.49 13.99
N ALA A 57 -0.07 0.23 13.03
CA ALA A 57 -0.26 1.67 12.88
C ALA A 57 -1.71 2.04 12.53
N ILE A 58 -2.36 1.26 11.67
CA ILE A 58 -3.79 1.42 11.35
C ILE A 58 -4.64 1.23 12.61
N ALA A 59 -4.41 0.15 13.36
CA ALA A 59 -5.10 -0.06 14.65
C ALA A 59 -4.84 1.06 15.66
N ARG A 60 -3.60 1.58 15.71
CA ARG A 60 -3.24 2.71 16.58
C ARG A 60 -3.98 3.99 16.19
N SER A 61 -4.18 4.25 14.89
CA SER A 61 -4.94 5.44 14.44
C SER A 61 -6.39 5.44 14.94
N ALA A 62 -7.00 4.26 15.11
CA ALA A 62 -8.36 4.12 15.65
C ALA A 62 -8.50 4.64 17.09
N ALA A 63 -7.43 4.64 17.88
CA ALA A 63 -7.43 5.13 19.26
C ALA A 63 -7.73 6.63 19.35
N LEU A 64 -7.56 7.37 18.26
CA LEU A 64 -7.87 8.80 18.20
C LEU A 64 -9.37 9.06 18.34
N GLN A 65 -10.20 8.13 17.88
CA GLN A 65 -11.65 8.31 17.77
C GLN A 65 -12.02 9.66 17.16
N ASP A 66 -11.30 10.05 16.10
CA ASP A 66 -11.35 11.41 15.58
C ASP A 66 -12.78 11.76 15.16
N ARG A 67 -13.25 12.93 15.59
CA ARG A 67 -14.59 13.44 15.26
C ARG A 67 -14.59 14.25 13.97
N ASP A 68 -13.40 14.64 13.51
CA ASP A 68 -13.20 15.53 12.38
C ASP A 68 -13.02 14.75 11.05
N CYS A 69 -13.32 13.45 11.04
CA CYS A 69 -13.19 12.60 9.85
C CYS A 69 -14.40 11.71 9.62
N ASP A 70 -14.66 11.40 8.35
CA ASP A 70 -15.56 10.32 7.98
C ASP A 70 -14.95 8.96 8.38
N ARG A 71 -15.79 8.08 8.92
CA ARG A 71 -15.36 6.76 9.40
C ARG A 71 -15.47 5.68 8.33
N GLN A 72 -14.59 4.70 8.42
CA GLN A 72 -14.68 3.43 7.70
C GLN A 72 -14.29 2.27 8.61
N TRP A 73 -14.81 1.08 8.32
CA TRP A 73 -14.46 -0.14 9.04
C TRP A 73 -13.19 -0.76 8.51
N GLU A 74 -12.33 -1.28 9.39
CA GLU A 74 -11.10 -1.97 9.02
C GLU A 74 -10.95 -3.29 9.78
N LEU A 75 -10.22 -4.24 9.17
CA LEU A 75 -9.94 -5.53 9.78
C LEU A 75 -8.66 -5.47 10.64
N PRO A 76 -8.61 -6.23 11.74
CA PRO A 76 -7.41 -6.35 12.57
C PRO A 76 -6.32 -7.23 11.94
N PHE A 77 -6.43 -7.56 10.65
CA PHE A 77 -5.44 -8.33 9.92
C PHE A 77 -5.50 -8.02 8.42
N ALA A 78 -4.43 -8.37 7.72
CA ALA A 78 -4.35 -8.36 6.27
C ALA A 78 -4.25 -9.79 5.75
N VAL A 79 -4.80 -10.05 4.56
CA VAL A 79 -4.72 -11.35 3.88
C VAL A 79 -4.12 -11.22 2.50
N ALA A 80 -3.50 -12.29 2.03
CA ALA A 80 -3.07 -12.47 0.65
C ALA A 80 -3.42 -13.87 0.16
N THR A 81 -3.44 -14.06 -1.16
CA THR A 81 -3.60 -15.37 -1.81
C THR A 81 -2.69 -15.41 -3.03
N SER A 82 -2.16 -16.58 -3.36
CA SER A 82 -1.44 -16.83 -4.61
C SER A 82 -2.35 -17.35 -5.73
N GLN A 83 -3.68 -17.36 -5.53
CA GLN A 83 -4.61 -17.86 -6.53
C GLN A 83 -4.56 -17.03 -7.81
N GLY A 84 -4.62 -17.73 -8.94
CA GLY A 84 -4.58 -17.14 -10.28
C GLY A 84 -3.17 -16.93 -10.83
N TRP A 85 -2.15 -16.79 -9.98
CA TRP A 85 -0.76 -16.65 -10.41
C TRP A 85 -0.24 -17.88 -11.16
N SER A 86 0.84 -17.68 -11.94
CA SER A 86 1.57 -18.77 -12.59
C SER A 86 2.21 -19.69 -11.53
N ASP A 87 2.50 -20.93 -11.90
CA ASP A 87 3.09 -21.91 -10.99
C ASP A 87 4.37 -21.40 -10.31
N ASN A 88 5.26 -20.75 -11.06
CA ASN A 88 6.51 -20.22 -10.52
C ASN A 88 6.27 -19.04 -9.56
N ASP A 89 5.34 -18.15 -9.89
CA ASP A 89 5.01 -17.01 -9.03
C ASP A 89 4.33 -17.49 -7.74
N ARG A 90 3.50 -18.53 -7.79
CA ARG A 90 2.92 -19.15 -6.58
C ARG A 90 4.00 -19.67 -5.65
N VAL A 91 5.03 -20.32 -6.18
CA VAL A 91 6.18 -20.76 -5.37
C VAL A 91 6.87 -19.55 -4.72
N ALA A 92 6.95 -18.41 -5.40
CA ALA A 92 7.48 -17.17 -4.81
C ALA A 92 6.66 -16.73 -3.59
N TRP A 93 5.32 -16.74 -3.68
CA TRP A 93 4.41 -16.42 -2.58
C TRP A 93 4.51 -17.40 -1.41
N VAL A 94 4.61 -18.70 -1.71
CA VAL A 94 4.80 -19.74 -0.69
C VAL A 94 6.14 -19.57 0.02
N ARG A 95 7.23 -19.36 -0.72
CA ARG A 95 8.57 -19.18 -0.16
C ARG A 95 8.71 -17.91 0.67
N ALA A 96 8.16 -16.80 0.20
CA ALA A 96 8.36 -15.52 0.85
C ALA A 96 7.48 -15.32 2.09
N LEU A 97 6.22 -15.75 2.03
CA LEU A 97 5.22 -15.45 3.07
C LEU A 97 4.39 -16.67 3.50
N GLY A 98 4.67 -17.86 2.98
CA GLY A 98 3.83 -19.03 3.23
C GLY A 98 2.43 -18.90 2.62
N VAL A 99 2.24 -18.01 1.64
CA VAL A 99 0.94 -17.73 1.01
C VAL A 99 0.74 -18.70 -0.15
N ASP A 100 -0.37 -19.45 -0.10
CA ASP A 100 -0.80 -20.36 -1.16
C ASP A 100 -2.14 -19.87 -1.74
N GLU A 101 -2.86 -20.70 -2.49
CA GLU A 101 -4.11 -20.30 -3.13
C GLU A 101 -5.22 -19.95 -2.14
N ARG A 102 -5.09 -20.33 -0.87
CA ARG A 102 -6.04 -19.99 0.18
C ARG A 102 -5.75 -18.59 0.71
N LEU A 103 -6.79 -17.91 1.18
CA LEU A 103 -6.61 -16.64 1.90
C LEU A 103 -5.76 -16.88 3.15
N SER A 104 -4.61 -16.24 3.18
CA SER A 104 -3.57 -16.43 4.18
C SER A 104 -3.34 -15.12 4.90
N VAL A 105 -3.34 -15.14 6.23
CA VAL A 105 -3.05 -13.96 7.04
C VAL A 105 -1.57 -13.58 6.88
N VAL A 106 -1.28 -12.34 6.47
CA VAL A 106 0.10 -11.85 6.27
C VAL A 106 0.56 -10.85 7.32
N ALA A 107 -0.38 -10.18 7.98
CA ALA A 107 -0.14 -9.25 9.07
C ALA A 107 -1.35 -9.18 10.01
N VAL A 108 -1.09 -8.86 11.28
CA VAL A 108 -2.11 -8.74 12.32
C VAL A 108 -1.86 -7.50 13.16
N ALA A 109 -2.93 -6.89 13.64
CA ALA A 109 -2.88 -5.82 14.62
C ALA A 109 -2.62 -6.40 16.03
N PRO A 110 -2.04 -5.62 16.96
CA PRO A 110 -1.89 -6.04 18.35
C PRO A 110 -3.22 -6.51 18.95
N GLY A 111 -3.21 -7.67 19.62
CA GLY A 111 -4.40 -8.24 20.26
C GLY A 111 -5.37 -8.99 19.34
N ALA A 112 -5.11 -9.08 18.04
CA ALA A 112 -5.92 -9.89 17.13
C ALA A 112 -5.80 -11.40 17.48
N PRO A 113 -6.89 -12.19 17.38
CA PRO A 113 -6.88 -13.62 17.70
C PRO A 113 -6.28 -14.51 16.59
N LEU A 114 -5.49 -13.92 15.70
CA LEU A 114 -4.91 -14.53 14.50
C LEU A 114 -3.40 -14.39 14.52
N GLN A 115 -2.73 -15.22 13.73
CA GLN A 115 -1.29 -15.14 13.51
C GLN A 115 -0.98 -15.10 12.01
N PRO A 116 0.11 -14.43 11.59
CA PRO A 116 0.61 -14.58 10.23
C PRO A 116 0.81 -16.06 9.88
N GLY A 117 0.35 -16.46 8.70
CA GLY A 117 0.33 -17.85 8.23
C GLY A 117 -1.00 -18.57 8.45
N ASP A 118 -1.89 -18.07 9.31
CA ASP A 118 -3.25 -18.65 9.48
C ASP A 118 -3.99 -18.65 8.13
N LYS A 119 -4.61 -19.79 7.79
CA LYS A 119 -5.35 -19.99 6.54
C LYS A 119 -6.83 -19.97 6.79
N LEU A 120 -7.56 -19.13 6.05
CA LEU A 120 -9.00 -19.00 6.17
C LEU A 120 -9.72 -20.11 5.41
N LEU A 121 -10.70 -20.73 6.08
CA LEU A 121 -11.59 -21.74 5.51
C LEU A 121 -12.99 -21.17 5.29
N ARG A 122 -13.51 -20.39 6.25
CA ARG A 122 -14.86 -19.83 6.21
C ARG A 122 -14.88 -18.42 6.78
N VAL A 123 -15.60 -17.51 6.13
CA VAL A 123 -15.78 -16.11 6.54
C VAL A 123 -17.27 -15.82 6.63
N ALA A 124 -17.77 -15.49 7.83
CA ALA A 124 -19.17 -15.13 8.05
C ALA A 124 -20.18 -16.13 7.45
N GLY A 125 -19.88 -17.43 7.56
CA GLY A 125 -20.70 -18.52 7.00
C GLY A 125 -20.38 -18.89 5.55
N VAL A 126 -19.65 -18.06 4.80
CA VAL A 126 -19.24 -18.32 3.41
C VAL A 126 -17.96 -19.14 3.39
N GLN A 127 -17.99 -20.27 2.68
CA GLN A 127 -16.82 -21.09 2.36
C GLN A 127 -16.76 -21.24 0.84
N SER A 128 -15.62 -20.93 0.25
CA SER A 128 -15.39 -21.07 -1.19
C SER A 128 -13.92 -21.36 -1.46
N GLU A 129 -13.66 -22.15 -2.51
CA GLU A 129 -12.31 -22.33 -3.07
C GLU A 129 -11.91 -21.15 -3.97
N ASP A 130 -12.87 -20.29 -4.35
CA ASP A 130 -12.60 -19.03 -5.03
C ASP A 130 -12.24 -17.95 -4.00
N GLY A 131 -10.96 -17.57 -4.00
CA GLY A 131 -10.40 -16.52 -3.17
C GLY A 131 -11.06 -15.17 -3.41
N THR A 132 -11.56 -14.89 -4.62
CA THR A 132 -12.30 -13.66 -4.91
C THR A 132 -13.62 -13.62 -4.12
N GLN A 133 -14.35 -14.74 -4.07
CA GLN A 133 -15.58 -14.86 -3.28
C GLN A 133 -15.28 -14.77 -1.78
N MET A 134 -14.21 -15.42 -1.32
CA MET A 134 -13.78 -15.34 0.09
C MET A 134 -13.40 -13.91 0.48
N LEU A 135 -12.75 -13.15 -0.40
CA LEU A 135 -12.40 -11.75 -0.17
C LEU A 135 -13.63 -10.83 -0.21
N ALA A 136 -14.57 -11.07 -1.12
CA ALA A 136 -15.84 -10.36 -1.13
C ALA A 136 -16.65 -10.59 0.16
N ALA A 137 -16.68 -11.83 0.66
CA ALA A 137 -17.29 -12.16 1.95
C ALA A 137 -16.59 -11.45 3.12
N LEU A 138 -15.26 -11.37 3.09
CA LEU A 138 -14.47 -10.64 4.08
C LEU A 138 -14.75 -9.13 4.02
N ALA A 139 -15.01 -8.57 2.82
CA ALA A 139 -15.40 -7.18 2.63
C ALA A 139 -16.73 -6.88 3.26
N ALA A 140 -17.73 -7.69 2.91
CA ALA A 140 -19.07 -7.56 3.43
C ALA A 140 -19.08 -7.68 4.96
N ALA A 141 -18.28 -8.61 5.51
CA ALA A 141 -18.15 -8.79 6.95
C ALA A 141 -17.47 -7.59 7.64
N ARG A 142 -16.42 -7.03 7.04
CA ARG A 142 -15.77 -5.79 7.50
C ARG A 142 -16.76 -4.63 7.49
N ASP A 143 -17.39 -4.37 6.36
CA ASP A 143 -18.24 -3.19 6.13
C ASP A 143 -19.56 -3.25 6.93
N ALA A 144 -19.99 -4.46 7.33
CA ALA A 144 -21.09 -4.64 8.27
C ALA A 144 -20.76 -4.13 9.70
N GLY A 145 -19.48 -3.93 10.03
CA GLY A 145 -19.04 -3.30 11.28
C GLY A 145 -19.33 -4.08 12.56
N ARG A 146 -19.79 -5.33 12.44
CA ARG A 146 -20.18 -6.19 13.56
C ARG A 146 -19.28 -7.41 13.66
N PRO A 147 -19.09 -7.98 14.86
CA PRO A 147 -18.33 -9.21 15.02
C PRO A 147 -18.86 -10.33 14.11
N PHE A 148 -17.96 -11.07 13.47
CA PHE A 148 -18.29 -12.17 12.58
C PHE A 148 -17.43 -13.41 12.86
N ALA A 149 -17.99 -14.57 12.55
CA ALA A 149 -17.29 -15.85 12.71
C ALA A 149 -16.29 -16.08 11.58
N LEU A 150 -15.09 -16.51 11.93
CA LEU A 150 -14.02 -16.91 11.04
C LEU A 150 -13.60 -18.33 11.38
N GLN A 151 -13.55 -19.22 10.39
CA GLN A 151 -13.03 -20.58 10.58
C GLN A 151 -11.70 -20.71 9.86
N LEU A 152 -10.70 -21.27 10.55
CA LEU A 152 -9.40 -21.58 9.97
C LEU A 152 -9.37 -23.01 9.43
N VAL A 153 -8.45 -23.28 8.50
CA VAL A 153 -8.25 -24.64 7.94
C VAL A 153 -7.91 -25.66 9.03
N GLY A 154 -7.24 -25.24 10.12
CA GLY A 154 -6.97 -26.10 11.28
C GLY A 154 -8.19 -26.40 12.17
N GLY A 155 -9.40 -26.01 11.77
CA GLY A 155 -10.65 -26.25 12.51
C GLY A 155 -10.97 -25.23 13.61
N ARG A 156 -10.04 -24.33 13.95
CA ARG A 156 -10.25 -23.28 14.94
C ARG A 156 -11.27 -22.25 14.43
N SER A 157 -12.31 -22.00 15.22
CA SER A 157 -13.29 -20.94 14.99
C SER A 157 -12.98 -19.73 15.88
N LEU A 158 -13.01 -18.54 15.30
CA LEU A 158 -12.67 -17.27 15.94
C LEU A 158 -13.80 -16.26 15.71
N SER A 159 -13.97 -15.34 16.67
CA SER A 159 -14.81 -14.15 16.47
C SER A 159 -13.90 -12.97 16.14
N ILE A 160 -14.14 -12.33 15.00
CA ILE A 160 -13.39 -11.17 14.54
C ILE A 160 -14.29 -9.95 14.65
N ALA A 161 -13.82 -8.91 15.32
CA ALA A 161 -14.47 -7.60 15.34
C ALA A 161 -13.70 -6.63 14.42
N PRO A 162 -14.33 -6.07 13.38
CA PRO A 162 -13.83 -4.87 12.71
C PRO A 162 -13.76 -3.69 13.69
N PHE A 163 -12.93 -2.69 13.37
CA PHE A 163 -12.83 -1.45 14.14
C PHE A 163 -12.91 -0.23 13.21
N GLU A 164 -13.36 0.90 13.75
CA GLU A 164 -13.48 2.14 12.98
C GLU A 164 -12.15 2.89 12.92
N VAL A 165 -11.84 3.42 11.75
CA VAL A 165 -10.74 4.37 11.50
C VAL A 165 -11.26 5.52 10.65
N CYS A 166 -10.51 6.62 10.58
CA CYS A 166 -10.76 7.63 9.56
C CYS A 166 -10.64 7.01 8.16
N ARG A 167 -11.45 7.52 7.23
CA ARG A 167 -11.45 7.10 5.83
C ARG A 167 -10.07 7.29 5.18
N GLY A 168 -9.77 6.44 4.19
CA GLY A 168 -8.49 6.42 3.51
C GLY A 168 -7.70 5.17 3.88
N TYR A 169 -8.03 4.03 3.25
CA TYR A 169 -7.26 2.81 3.44
C TYR A 169 -5.82 3.00 3.00
N THR A 170 -4.87 2.79 3.91
CA THR A 170 -3.45 2.72 3.57
C THR A 170 -3.13 1.32 3.06
N ARG A 171 -2.70 1.22 1.81
CA ARG A 171 -2.31 -0.03 1.17
C ARG A 171 -0.97 0.13 0.46
N LEU A 172 -0.31 -1.00 0.21
CA LEU A 172 0.94 -1.05 -0.51
C LEU A 172 0.70 -1.48 -1.96
N ALA A 173 1.57 -1.00 -2.84
CA ALA A 173 1.65 -1.45 -4.21
C ALA A 173 1.81 -2.99 -4.27
N PRO A 174 1.10 -3.68 -5.17
CA PRO A 174 1.27 -5.11 -5.37
C PRO A 174 2.73 -5.47 -5.72
N PRO A 175 3.25 -6.64 -5.30
CA PRO A 175 4.63 -7.03 -5.57
C PRO A 175 5.04 -6.95 -7.04
N ASN A 176 4.18 -7.35 -7.98
CA ASN A 176 4.47 -7.30 -9.42
C ASN A 176 4.55 -5.88 -10.01
N THR A 177 3.93 -4.89 -9.35
CA THR A 177 3.96 -3.48 -9.72
C THR A 177 4.46 -2.63 -8.54
N PRO A 178 5.69 -2.84 -8.04
CA PRO A 178 6.11 -2.34 -6.74
C PRO A 178 6.29 -0.82 -6.69
N ARG A 179 6.33 -0.17 -7.85
CA ARG A 179 6.44 1.30 -8.01
C ARG A 179 5.10 1.98 -8.27
N LEU A 180 4.00 1.21 -8.32
CA LEU A 180 2.69 1.80 -8.51
C LEU A 180 2.37 2.71 -7.32
N GLN A 181 1.86 3.89 -7.63
CA GLN A 181 1.22 4.77 -6.67
C GLN A 181 -0.11 5.25 -7.22
N ASP A 182 -1.09 5.35 -6.35
CA ASP A 182 -2.39 5.89 -6.67
C ASP A 182 -3.02 6.46 -5.40
N TYR A 183 -3.60 7.65 -5.49
CA TYR A 183 -4.01 8.44 -4.34
C TYR A 183 -5.48 8.82 -4.52
N HIS A 184 -6.35 8.21 -3.72
CA HIS A 184 -7.79 8.37 -3.83
C HIS A 184 -8.40 8.62 -2.45
N TRP A 185 -9.56 9.27 -2.40
CA TRP A 185 -10.21 9.58 -1.11
C TRP A 185 -10.69 8.34 -0.34
N LEU A 186 -10.72 7.16 -0.96
CA LEU A 186 -11.13 5.93 -0.26
C LEU A 186 -9.92 5.12 0.20
N LEU A 187 -8.80 5.24 -0.52
CA LEU A 187 -7.68 4.32 -0.51
C LEU A 187 -6.48 5.03 -1.11
N SER A 188 -5.30 4.85 -0.53
CA SER A 188 -4.04 5.21 -1.17
C SER A 188 -3.15 3.98 -1.29
N LEU A 189 -2.59 3.80 -2.48
CA LEU A 189 -1.57 2.81 -2.80
C LEU A 189 -0.20 3.49 -2.73
N HIS A 190 0.57 3.11 -1.71
CA HIS A 190 1.94 3.57 -1.52
C HIS A 190 2.92 2.67 -2.25
N PRO A 191 3.94 3.22 -2.95
CA PRO A 191 5.02 2.43 -3.53
C PRO A 191 5.68 1.52 -2.48
N LEU A 192 6.01 0.31 -2.90
CA LEU A 192 6.56 -0.71 -2.01
C LEU A 192 7.94 -0.35 -1.46
N GLU A 193 8.65 0.55 -2.13
CA GLU A 193 9.90 1.14 -1.64
C GLU A 193 9.78 1.78 -0.25
N ILE A 194 8.58 2.20 0.19
CA ILE A 194 8.39 2.71 1.57
C ILE A 194 8.87 1.70 2.63
N THR A 195 8.78 0.40 2.34
CA THR A 195 9.20 -0.67 3.24
C THR A 195 10.72 -0.79 3.32
N GLN A 196 11.43 -0.32 2.30
CA GLN A 196 12.88 -0.24 2.28
C GLN A 196 13.41 0.91 3.14
N ALA A 197 12.54 1.76 3.71
CA ALA A 197 12.93 2.76 4.71
C ALA A 197 13.02 2.21 6.13
N GLU A 198 12.64 0.93 6.36
CA GLU A 198 12.60 0.31 7.70
C GLU A 198 11.81 1.18 8.69
N LEU A 199 10.51 1.26 8.46
CA LEU A 199 9.60 2.12 9.20
C LEU A 199 9.63 1.78 10.69
N SER A 200 9.86 2.79 11.53
CA SER A 200 9.51 2.74 12.93
C SER A 200 7.99 2.74 13.11
N ALA A 201 7.52 2.44 14.32
CA ALA A 201 6.09 2.47 14.63
C ALA A 201 5.46 3.85 14.39
N ASP A 202 6.18 4.93 14.67
CA ASP A 202 5.70 6.30 14.47
C ASP A 202 5.74 6.72 12.99
N GLU A 203 6.71 6.24 12.21
CA GLU A 203 6.77 6.48 10.75
C GLU A 203 5.69 5.70 10.00
N ALA A 204 5.38 4.48 10.45
CA ALA A 204 4.25 3.72 9.94
C ALA A 204 2.92 4.42 10.29
N LEU A 205 2.79 4.93 11.51
CA LEU A 205 1.63 5.75 11.91
C LEU A 205 1.53 7.03 11.07
N TRP A 206 2.65 7.69 10.80
CA TRP A 206 2.68 8.86 9.93
C TRP A 206 2.11 8.54 8.55
N ALA A 207 2.55 7.46 7.90
CA ALA A 207 2.02 7.05 6.58
C ALA A 207 0.51 6.80 6.60
N VAL A 208 0.00 6.21 7.70
CA VAL A 208 -1.44 5.98 7.90
C VAL A 208 -2.20 7.29 8.08
N LEU A 209 -1.77 8.15 9.01
CA LEU A 209 -2.43 9.42 9.28
C LEU A 209 -2.35 10.35 8.07
N TRP A 210 -1.25 10.34 7.32
CA TRP A 210 -1.11 11.08 6.08
C TRP A 210 -2.12 10.61 5.04
N THR A 211 -2.32 9.30 4.90
CA THR A 211 -3.34 8.73 3.99
C THR A 211 -4.75 9.17 4.38
N GLN A 212 -5.05 9.18 5.68
CA GLN A 212 -6.33 9.64 6.20
C GLN A 212 -6.50 11.16 5.97
N GLY A 213 -5.46 11.94 6.21
CA GLY A 213 -5.46 13.39 5.93
C GLY A 213 -5.68 13.72 4.46
N LEU A 214 -5.03 12.99 3.55
CA LEU A 214 -5.27 13.10 2.12
C LEU A 214 -6.74 12.83 1.77
N SER A 215 -7.32 11.78 2.36
CA SER A 215 -8.73 11.42 2.16
C SER A 215 -9.67 12.53 2.63
N GLU A 216 -9.46 13.07 3.82
CA GLU A 216 -10.37 14.04 4.43
C GLU A 216 -10.19 15.45 3.84
N GLU A 217 -8.96 15.89 3.65
CA GLU A 217 -8.66 17.24 3.14
C GLU A 217 -8.89 17.37 1.63
N GLY A 218 -8.67 16.27 0.89
CA GLY A 218 -8.80 16.23 -0.57
C GLY A 218 -10.09 15.60 -1.07
N GLY A 219 -10.82 14.89 -0.20
CA GLY A 219 -11.93 14.01 -0.60
C GLY A 219 -13.04 14.71 -1.35
N ALA A 220 -13.44 15.90 -0.91
CA ALA A 220 -14.46 16.67 -1.62
C ALA A 220 -14.03 17.01 -3.06
N ARG A 221 -12.78 17.48 -3.25
CA ARG A 221 -12.24 17.83 -4.57
C ARG A 221 -12.13 16.60 -5.48
N MET A 222 -11.60 15.51 -4.93
CA MET A 222 -11.45 14.24 -5.67
C MET A 222 -12.81 13.67 -6.08
N LYS A 223 -13.81 13.67 -5.19
CA LYS A 223 -15.19 13.24 -5.50
C LYS A 223 -15.83 14.12 -6.58
N THR A 224 -15.70 15.45 -6.47
CA THR A 224 -16.25 16.37 -7.48
C THR A 224 -15.64 16.12 -8.86
N TYR A 225 -14.33 15.92 -8.95
CA TYR A 225 -13.68 15.58 -10.22
C TYR A 225 -14.14 14.22 -10.75
N HIS A 226 -14.20 13.19 -9.89
CA HIS A 226 -14.67 11.85 -10.29
C HIS A 226 -16.10 11.90 -10.84
N TYR A 227 -17.07 12.42 -10.08
CA TYR A 227 -18.48 12.46 -10.51
C TYR A 227 -18.73 13.45 -11.65
N GLY A 228 -17.85 14.44 -11.85
CA GLY A 228 -17.90 15.33 -13.00
C GLY A 228 -17.36 14.73 -14.30
N SER A 229 -16.56 13.66 -14.24
CA SER A 229 -15.81 13.10 -15.37
C SER A 229 -16.14 11.65 -15.74
N SER A 230 -16.91 10.92 -14.92
CA SER A 230 -17.21 9.48 -15.11
C SER A 230 -18.72 9.18 -15.23
N ILE A 231 -19.05 8.15 -16.03
CA ILE A 231 -20.39 7.54 -16.10
C ILE A 231 -20.41 6.43 -15.04
N ALA A 232 -21.36 6.52 -14.10
CA ALA A 232 -21.42 5.71 -12.88
C ALA A 232 -21.23 4.18 -13.09
N GLY A 233 -20.24 3.62 -12.38
CA GLY A 233 -20.06 2.18 -12.12
C GLY A 233 -19.72 1.96 -10.64
N THR A 234 -20.11 0.81 -10.06
CA THR A 234 -19.92 0.52 -8.63
C THR A 234 -19.18 -0.79 -8.42
N LEU A 235 -17.90 -0.75 -8.06
CA LEU A 235 -17.19 -1.89 -7.43
C LEU A 235 -15.97 -1.46 -6.58
N TYR A 236 -16.13 -1.47 -5.25
CA TYR A 236 -15.15 -0.95 -4.27
C TYR A 236 -14.36 -2.03 -3.51
N ASN A 237 -14.86 -3.27 -3.45
CA ASN A 237 -14.59 -4.13 -2.30
C ASN A 237 -13.30 -4.99 -2.40
N LEU A 238 -12.79 -5.29 -3.59
CA LEU A 238 -11.70 -6.27 -3.74
C LEU A 238 -10.30 -5.68 -3.47
N ALA A 239 -10.01 -4.46 -3.93
CA ALA A 239 -8.70 -3.81 -3.72
C ALA A 239 -8.43 -3.43 -2.25
N THR A 240 -9.49 -3.24 -1.46
CA THR A 240 -9.34 -2.77 -0.08
C THR A 240 -8.96 -3.89 0.89
N LEU A 241 -8.96 -5.15 0.49
CA LEU A 241 -8.79 -6.30 1.41
C LEU A 241 -7.64 -7.21 1.09
N ALA A 242 -7.37 -7.44 -0.19
CA ALA A 242 -6.28 -8.29 -0.61
C ALA A 242 -5.45 -7.66 -1.70
N SER A 243 -4.18 -7.55 -1.37
CA SER A 243 -3.08 -7.53 -2.30
C SER A 243 -2.72 -8.97 -2.66
N GLY A 244 -2.37 -9.22 -3.93
CA GLY A 244 -1.97 -10.55 -4.41
C GLY A 244 -3.05 -11.32 -5.16
N LEU A 245 -4.28 -10.83 -5.33
CA LEU A 245 -5.16 -11.39 -6.37
C LEU A 245 -4.61 -11.03 -7.75
N LYS A 246 -4.50 -12.03 -8.64
CA LYS A 246 -4.13 -11.80 -10.05
C LYS A 246 -5.00 -10.73 -10.72
N GLY A 247 -6.28 -10.63 -10.38
CA GLY A 247 -7.18 -9.59 -10.92
C GLY A 247 -6.72 -8.16 -10.58
N ALA A 248 -6.44 -7.88 -9.30
CA ALA A 248 -5.95 -6.57 -8.86
C ALA A 248 -4.54 -6.28 -9.41
N ALA A 249 -3.68 -7.30 -9.47
CA ALA A 249 -2.35 -7.20 -10.03
C ALA A 249 -2.32 -6.95 -11.55
N LEU A 250 -3.21 -7.60 -12.32
CA LEU A 250 -3.36 -7.35 -13.76
C LEU A 250 -3.95 -5.98 -14.05
N ALA A 251 -4.92 -5.53 -13.24
CA ALA A 251 -5.44 -4.17 -13.32
C ALA A 251 -4.33 -3.15 -13.03
N ALA A 252 -3.48 -3.41 -12.02
CA ALA A 252 -2.31 -2.60 -11.71
C ALA A 252 -1.32 -2.54 -12.89
N ASP A 253 -1.01 -3.69 -13.51
CA ASP A 253 -0.15 -3.75 -14.70
C ASP A 253 -0.75 -2.98 -15.89
N ALA A 254 -2.07 -3.07 -16.09
CA ALA A 254 -2.78 -2.33 -17.12
C ALA A 254 -2.74 -0.81 -16.87
N ALA A 255 -2.92 -0.37 -15.62
CA ALA A 255 -2.77 1.02 -15.21
C ALA A 255 -1.36 1.55 -15.43
N VAL A 256 -0.32 0.79 -15.04
CA VAL A 256 1.07 1.17 -15.30
C VAL A 256 1.34 1.29 -16.81
N LYS A 257 0.83 0.37 -17.63
CA LYS A 257 0.98 0.43 -19.10
C LYS A 257 0.25 1.63 -19.70
N ALA A 258 -0.97 1.92 -19.24
CA ALA A 258 -1.75 3.07 -19.68
C ALA A 258 -1.07 4.40 -19.29
N ALA A 259 -0.59 4.51 -18.05
CA ALA A 259 0.18 5.66 -17.57
C ALA A 259 1.46 5.88 -18.38
N LYS A 260 2.21 4.81 -18.70
CA LYS A 260 3.40 4.89 -19.57
C LYS A 260 3.05 5.36 -20.98
N SER A 261 1.93 4.90 -21.54
CA SER A 261 1.45 5.32 -22.86
C SER A 261 1.06 6.80 -22.87
N ALA A 262 0.34 7.26 -21.85
CA ALA A 262 -0.04 8.66 -21.68
C ALA A 262 1.17 9.58 -21.43
N ALA A 263 2.13 9.15 -20.61
CA ALA A 263 3.39 9.86 -20.41
C ALA A 263 4.24 9.90 -21.70
N ALA A 264 4.12 8.91 -22.58
CA ALA A 264 4.78 8.92 -23.88
C ALA A 264 4.17 9.95 -24.84
N SER A 265 2.87 10.22 -24.76
CA SER A 265 2.18 11.21 -25.63
C SER A 265 2.33 12.67 -25.19
N VAL A 266 2.67 12.93 -23.91
CA VAL A 266 2.79 14.30 -23.35
C VAL A 266 4.24 14.77 -23.19
N ALA A 267 5.23 13.86 -23.22
CA ALA A 267 6.62 14.24 -23.01
C ALA A 267 7.30 14.76 -24.29
N SER A 268 7.64 16.04 -24.30
CA SER A 268 8.65 16.62 -25.19
C SER A 268 10.00 15.89 -24.98
N GLU A 269 10.67 15.48 -26.07
CA GLU A 269 11.93 14.68 -26.05
C GLU A 269 13.03 15.24 -25.11
N LEU A 270 13.02 16.56 -24.87
CA LEU A 270 14.03 17.28 -24.08
C LEU A 270 14.00 16.96 -22.56
N LEU A 271 12.83 16.69 -21.96
CA LEU A 271 12.75 16.39 -20.52
C LEU A 271 13.18 14.95 -20.18
N LYS A 272 12.91 14.01 -21.10
CA LYS A 272 13.28 12.59 -20.94
C LYS A 272 14.79 12.41 -20.91
N GLN A 273 15.53 13.12 -21.76
CA GLN A 273 16.99 12.98 -21.83
C GLN A 273 17.66 13.54 -20.57
N GLN A 274 17.24 14.73 -20.10
CA GLN A 274 17.85 15.37 -18.94
C GLN A 274 17.65 14.59 -17.63
N LEU A 275 16.43 14.10 -17.36
CA LEU A 275 16.13 13.34 -16.13
C LEU A 275 16.75 11.94 -16.12
N VAL A 276 16.81 11.28 -17.28
CA VAL A 276 17.40 9.94 -17.40
C VAL A 276 18.93 9.98 -17.30
N GLU A 277 19.58 11.00 -17.85
CA GLU A 277 21.04 11.16 -17.71
C GLU A 277 21.44 11.55 -16.28
N GLN A 278 20.70 12.45 -15.63
CA GLN A 278 20.96 12.82 -14.23
C GLN A 278 20.73 11.64 -13.26
N GLY A 279 19.65 10.88 -13.45
CA GLY A 279 19.37 9.68 -12.64
C GLY A 279 20.39 8.56 -12.83
N ARG A 280 20.91 8.37 -14.06
CA ARG A 280 21.97 7.37 -14.32
C ARG A 280 23.31 7.76 -13.72
N ALA A 281 23.69 9.04 -13.79
CA ALA A 281 24.94 9.52 -13.19
C ALA A 281 24.94 9.34 -11.67
N LEU A 282 23.81 9.65 -11.01
CA LEU A 282 23.66 9.49 -9.56
C LEU A 282 23.63 8.00 -9.14
N ALA A 283 22.93 7.15 -9.89
CA ALA A 283 22.91 5.71 -9.64
C ALA A 283 24.30 5.06 -9.83
N LEU A 284 25.06 5.46 -10.86
CA LEU A 284 26.43 4.99 -11.09
C LEU A 284 27.40 5.50 -10.01
N GLN A 285 27.17 6.70 -9.48
CA GLN A 285 27.95 7.23 -8.37
C GLN A 285 27.70 6.46 -7.07
N ARG A 286 26.43 6.13 -6.76
CA ARG A 286 26.07 5.31 -5.59
C ARG A 286 26.56 3.86 -5.67
N ILE A 287 26.60 3.26 -6.86
CA ILE A 287 27.20 1.94 -7.08
C ILE A 287 28.70 1.96 -6.82
N ARG A 288 29.39 3.08 -7.11
CA ARG A 288 30.81 3.26 -6.81
C ARG A 288 31.10 3.54 -5.33
N GLU A 289 30.16 4.15 -4.61
CA GLU A 289 30.30 4.55 -3.21
C GLU A 289 29.77 3.49 -2.21
N GLY A 290 29.09 2.44 -2.69
CA GLY A 290 28.35 1.46 -1.87
C GLY A 290 29.13 0.51 -0.96
N LEU A 291 30.36 0.84 -0.54
CA LEU A 291 31.16 0.00 0.37
C LEU A 291 31.85 0.76 1.51
N ALA A 292 31.41 1.98 1.86
CA ALA A 292 31.93 2.71 3.03
C ALA A 292 30.80 3.30 3.91
N ASP A 293 30.81 2.87 5.18
CA ASP A 293 30.08 3.27 6.39
C ASP A 293 28.95 4.31 6.40
N ALA A 294 27.96 3.98 7.23
CA ALA A 294 26.83 4.79 7.68
C ALA A 294 27.25 6.02 8.50
N ALA A 295 27.83 7.03 7.84
CA ALA A 295 27.96 8.39 8.38
C ALA A 295 28.18 9.47 7.29
N GLN A 296 27.89 9.18 6.02
CA GLN A 296 28.07 10.17 4.97
C GLN A 296 26.98 11.24 5.09
N LYS A 297 27.36 12.46 5.48
CA LYS A 297 26.47 13.63 5.39
C LYS A 297 26.01 13.74 3.93
N LEU A 298 24.70 13.69 3.70
CA LEU A 298 24.15 13.94 2.38
C LEU A 298 24.63 15.31 1.90
N SER A 299 25.06 15.40 0.64
CA SER A 299 25.38 16.69 0.08
C SER A 299 24.09 17.51 -0.05
N ARG A 300 24.19 18.84 0.08
CA ARG A 300 23.07 19.73 -0.17
C ARG A 300 22.46 19.49 -1.56
N ALA A 301 23.30 19.20 -2.56
CA ALA A 301 22.85 18.88 -3.91
C ALA A 301 21.99 17.61 -3.97
N GLN A 302 22.33 16.55 -3.23
CA GLN A 302 21.53 15.32 -3.18
C GLN A 302 20.14 15.56 -2.57
N VAL A 303 20.05 16.38 -1.53
CA VAL A 303 18.77 16.73 -0.92
C VAL A 303 17.92 17.55 -1.87
N LEU A 304 18.51 18.55 -2.54
CA LEU A 304 17.81 19.37 -3.53
C LEU A 304 17.30 18.55 -4.71
N ASP A 305 18.10 17.62 -5.23
CA ASP A 305 17.70 16.70 -6.30
C ASP A 305 16.52 15.80 -5.86
N ALA A 306 16.57 15.22 -4.65
CA ALA A 306 15.47 14.43 -4.14
C ALA A 306 14.17 15.24 -3.98
N MET A 307 14.26 16.50 -3.57
CA MET A 307 13.10 17.40 -3.47
C MET A 307 12.55 17.80 -4.84
N GLN A 308 13.41 18.01 -5.84
CA GLN A 308 12.99 18.24 -7.22
C GLN A 308 12.29 17.00 -7.79
N GLN A 309 12.84 15.81 -7.53
CA GLN A 309 12.20 14.55 -7.92
C GLN A 309 10.87 14.36 -7.21
N ALA A 310 10.75 14.71 -5.92
CA ALA A 310 9.47 14.67 -5.21
C ALA A 310 8.42 15.59 -5.86
N ALA A 311 8.80 16.81 -6.23
CA ALA A 311 7.92 17.74 -6.95
C ALA A 311 7.52 17.20 -8.34
N ALA A 312 8.47 16.64 -9.09
CA ALA A 312 8.21 16.01 -10.39
C ALA A 312 7.30 14.79 -10.26
N ASN A 313 7.51 13.94 -9.26
CA ASN A 313 6.70 12.76 -8.98
C ASN A 313 5.27 13.16 -8.62
N ARG A 314 5.10 14.17 -7.74
CA ARG A 314 3.80 14.78 -7.43
C ARG A 314 3.10 15.33 -8.68
N GLY A 315 3.84 16.01 -9.56
CA GLY A 315 3.34 16.54 -10.83
C GLY A 315 3.01 15.48 -11.89
N SER A 316 3.63 14.31 -11.80
CA SER A 316 3.41 13.19 -12.73
C SER A 316 2.15 12.36 -12.45
N LEU A 317 1.49 12.60 -11.31
CA LEU A 317 0.25 11.93 -10.95
C LEU A 317 -0.86 12.30 -11.96
N THR A 318 -1.70 11.33 -12.30
CA THR A 318 -2.80 11.49 -13.27
C THR A 318 -4.17 11.27 -12.61
N GLY A 319 -5.24 11.66 -13.31
CA GLY A 319 -6.61 11.45 -12.86
C GLY A 319 -6.88 11.97 -11.45
N ILE A 320 -7.54 11.17 -10.62
CA ILE A 320 -7.92 11.55 -9.26
C ILE A 320 -6.68 11.79 -8.37
N ALA A 321 -5.60 11.03 -8.58
CA ALA A 321 -4.35 11.20 -7.83
C ALA A 321 -3.73 12.58 -8.06
N ARG A 322 -3.86 13.17 -9.26
CA ARG A 322 -3.44 14.55 -9.55
C ARG A 322 -4.22 15.56 -8.69
N ILE A 323 -5.51 15.32 -8.47
CA ILE A 323 -6.35 16.17 -7.62
C ILE A 323 -5.91 16.03 -6.14
N GLY A 324 -5.71 14.79 -5.69
CA GLY A 324 -5.19 14.50 -4.35
C GLY A 324 -3.85 15.17 -4.09
N ALA A 325 -2.97 15.22 -5.10
CA ALA A 325 -1.68 15.90 -5.03
C ALA A 325 -1.79 17.38 -4.60
N THR A 326 -2.92 18.05 -4.85
CA THR A 326 -3.12 19.47 -4.48
C THR A 326 -3.33 19.73 -2.99
N VAL A 327 -3.41 18.67 -2.17
CA VAL A 327 -3.63 18.78 -0.71
C VAL A 327 -2.58 18.03 0.10
N PHE A 328 -1.45 17.65 -0.48
CA PHE A 328 -0.39 16.91 0.22
C PHE A 328 0.16 17.66 1.44
N ASP A 329 0.26 18.98 1.36
CA ASP A 329 0.64 19.86 2.49
C ASP A 329 -0.37 19.77 3.66
N ARG A 330 -1.67 19.65 3.35
CA ARG A 330 -2.71 19.49 4.37
C ARG A 330 -2.71 18.08 4.95
N ALA A 331 -2.41 17.07 4.14
CA ALA A 331 -2.20 15.71 4.61
C ALA A 331 -0.98 15.62 5.57
N ASP A 332 0.09 16.38 5.30
CA ASP A 332 1.25 16.48 6.22
C ASP A 332 0.85 17.13 7.55
N ARG A 333 0.14 18.26 7.50
CA ARG A 333 -0.39 18.92 8.70
C ARG A 333 -1.29 17.98 9.50
N TRP A 334 -2.20 17.28 8.82
CA TRP A 334 -3.09 16.31 9.44
C TRP A 334 -2.29 15.23 10.19
N ALA A 335 -1.31 14.62 9.51
CA ALA A 335 -0.46 13.59 10.11
C ALA A 335 0.29 14.12 11.33
N PHE A 336 0.88 15.31 11.23
CA PHE A 336 1.61 15.97 12.30
C PHE A 336 0.76 16.20 13.55
N GLU A 337 -0.41 16.81 13.39
CA GLU A 337 -1.30 17.13 14.51
C GLU A 337 -1.85 15.86 15.18
N ARG A 338 -2.28 14.87 14.39
CA ARG A 338 -2.87 13.62 14.91
C ARG A 338 -1.82 12.71 15.53
N ALA A 339 -0.58 12.71 15.03
CA ALA A 339 0.52 11.98 15.65
C ALA A 339 0.75 12.47 17.08
N GLY A 340 0.80 13.80 17.28
CA GLY A 340 0.91 14.40 18.61
C GLY A 340 -0.25 14.02 19.54
N ARG A 341 -1.50 14.05 19.04
CA ARG A 341 -2.69 13.62 19.80
C ARG A 341 -2.66 12.15 20.23
N LEU A 342 -1.97 11.29 19.47
CA LEU A 342 -1.78 9.87 19.75
C LEU A 342 -0.55 9.57 20.60
N GLY A 343 0.14 10.60 21.12
CA GLY A 343 1.39 10.46 21.85
C GLY A 343 2.53 9.85 21.01
N ALA A 344 2.42 9.94 19.69
CA ALA A 344 3.49 9.57 18.76
C ALA A 344 4.43 10.75 18.55
N ASN A 345 5.63 10.50 18.03
CA ASN A 345 6.52 11.56 17.60
C ASN A 345 5.92 12.31 16.39
N PRO A 346 5.52 13.60 16.53
CA PRO A 346 4.99 14.38 15.41
C PRO A 346 6.05 14.66 14.33
N LEU A 347 7.34 14.48 14.64
CA LEU A 347 8.45 14.64 13.69
C LEU A 347 8.75 13.39 12.87
N ALA A 348 7.98 12.31 13.03
CA ALA A 348 8.19 11.05 12.29
C ALA A 348 8.16 11.27 10.76
N GLY A 349 7.38 12.23 10.26
CA GLY A 349 7.40 12.62 8.85
C GLY A 349 8.76 13.14 8.38
N PHE A 350 9.44 13.96 9.20
CA PHE A 350 10.79 14.45 8.88
C PHE A 350 11.81 13.32 8.89
N THR A 351 11.74 12.41 9.87
CA THR A 351 12.65 11.25 9.92
C THR A 351 12.44 10.32 8.72
N LEU A 352 11.18 10.07 8.36
CA LEU A 352 10.84 9.27 7.19
C LEU A 352 11.32 9.93 5.89
N HIS A 353 11.07 11.23 5.71
CA HIS A 353 11.60 12.01 4.59
C HIS A 353 13.12 11.85 4.49
N GLN A 354 13.83 12.06 5.60
CA GLN A 354 15.28 11.96 5.65
C GLN A 354 15.77 10.55 5.25
N LYS A 355 15.15 9.49 5.78
CA LYS A 355 15.48 8.09 5.41
C LYS A 355 15.26 7.82 3.92
N LEU A 356 14.14 8.28 3.37
CA LEU A 356 13.82 8.08 1.95
C LEU A 356 14.81 8.80 1.05
N VAL A 357 15.20 10.03 1.38
CA VAL A 357 16.23 10.78 0.66
C VAL A 357 17.60 10.10 0.76
N GLU A 358 18.00 9.64 1.95
CA GLU A 358 19.28 8.94 2.15
C GLU A 358 19.40 7.67 1.32
N ARG A 359 18.30 6.91 1.23
CA ARG A 359 18.21 5.66 0.48
C ARG A 359 17.87 5.86 -1.00
N GLY A 360 17.67 7.09 -1.47
CA GLY A 360 17.36 7.40 -2.87
C GLY A 360 15.98 6.91 -3.33
N LEU A 361 15.03 6.82 -2.41
CA LEU A 361 13.67 6.28 -2.62
C LEU A 361 12.70 7.41 -2.99
N SER A 362 13.02 8.14 -4.06
CA SER A 362 12.42 9.44 -4.38
C SER A 362 10.99 9.39 -4.94
N ALA A 363 10.48 8.20 -5.30
CA ALA A 363 9.18 8.03 -5.96
C ALA A 363 7.98 8.11 -5.00
N ASN A 364 8.22 8.19 -3.69
CA ASN A 364 7.19 8.15 -2.66
C ASN A 364 6.61 9.55 -2.31
N ALA A 365 5.27 9.65 -2.18
CA ALA A 365 4.60 10.90 -1.81
C ALA A 365 4.91 11.39 -0.38
N LEU A 366 5.53 10.58 0.47
CA LEU A 366 5.95 10.98 1.81
C LEU A 366 7.27 11.77 1.82
N ILE A 367 7.94 11.91 0.67
CA ILE A 367 9.03 12.88 0.54
C ILE A 367 8.42 14.27 0.34
N PHE A 368 8.82 15.19 1.21
CA PHE A 368 8.48 16.59 1.08
C PHE A 368 9.22 17.23 -0.09
N ASP A 369 8.45 17.85 -0.98
CA ASP A 369 8.96 18.94 -1.80
C ASP A 369 9.23 20.18 -0.91
N VAL A 370 9.76 21.24 -1.52
CA VAL A 370 10.17 22.45 -0.78
C VAL A 370 9.01 23.09 -0.04
N GLU A 371 7.88 23.25 -0.72
CA GLU A 371 6.71 23.94 -0.19
C GLU A 371 6.16 23.17 1.02
N ARG A 372 6.06 21.85 0.90
CA ARG A 372 5.61 20.97 1.98
C ARG A 372 6.58 20.98 3.16
N LEU A 373 7.89 20.89 2.90
CA LEU A 373 8.90 20.92 3.95
C LEU A 373 8.86 22.25 4.72
N GLU A 374 8.74 23.37 4.00
CA GLU A 374 8.64 24.69 4.62
C GLU A 374 7.36 24.84 5.44
N ALA A 375 6.21 24.43 4.89
CA ALA A 375 4.92 24.50 5.57
C ALA A 375 4.91 23.67 6.86
N LEU A 376 5.42 22.44 6.79
CA LEU A 376 5.50 21.56 7.95
C LEU A 376 6.51 22.06 8.98
N ASN A 377 7.66 22.62 8.55
CA ASN A 377 8.64 23.21 9.45
C ASN A 377 8.07 24.41 10.23
N LYS A 378 7.20 25.23 9.62
CA LYS A 378 6.51 26.31 10.32
C LYS A 378 5.63 25.79 11.46
N LEU A 379 4.95 24.65 11.25
CA LEU A 379 4.15 24.00 12.29
C LEU A 379 5.03 23.46 13.42
N ALA A 380 6.14 22.80 13.08
CA ALA A 380 7.10 22.31 14.08
C ALA A 380 7.71 23.46 14.90
N ALA A 381 8.13 24.55 14.23
CA ALA A 381 8.68 25.73 14.89
C ALA A 381 7.67 26.40 15.83
N ALA A 382 6.38 26.46 15.44
CA ALA A 382 5.31 26.99 16.30
C ALA A 382 5.12 26.16 17.60
N GLN A 383 5.57 24.90 17.61
CA GLN A 383 5.59 24.04 18.79
C GLN A 383 6.94 23.97 19.50
N GLY A 384 7.93 24.79 19.08
CA GLY A 384 9.27 24.79 19.65
C GLY A 384 10.13 23.60 19.24
N LEU A 385 9.74 22.84 18.21
CA LEU A 385 10.42 21.63 17.73
C LEU A 385 11.44 21.89 16.61
N GLU A 386 11.77 23.14 16.33
CA GLU A 386 12.71 23.53 15.28
C GLU A 386 14.13 22.95 15.47
N PRO A 387 14.72 22.93 16.68
CA PRO A 387 16.03 22.32 16.89
C PRO A 387 16.07 20.83 16.55
N GLU A 388 15.00 20.10 16.86
CA GLU A 388 14.85 18.68 16.56
C GLU A 388 14.68 18.44 15.06
N VAL A 389 13.90 19.28 14.37
CA VAL A 389 13.81 19.22 12.90
C VAL A 389 15.18 19.46 12.28
N LEU A 390 15.92 20.46 12.74
CA LEU A 390 17.27 20.74 12.25
C LEU A 390 18.23 19.56 12.48
N ALA A 391 18.13 18.90 13.63
CA ALA A 391 18.92 17.71 13.93
C ALA A 391 18.57 16.53 13.00
N ILE A 392 17.28 16.28 12.75
CA ILE A 392 16.80 15.25 11.83
C ILE A 392 17.32 15.51 10.41
N LEU A 393 17.24 16.76 9.95
CA LEU A 393 17.71 17.20 8.63
C LEU A 393 19.24 17.40 8.57
N ARG A 394 19.98 16.87 9.55
CA ARG A 394 21.47 16.90 9.62
C ARG A 394 22.07 18.30 9.49
N GLY A 395 21.38 19.32 10.02
CA GLY A 395 21.81 20.71 9.99
C GLY A 395 21.36 21.49 8.76
N LEU A 396 20.58 20.90 7.84
CA LEU A 396 19.98 21.62 6.72
C LEU A 396 18.72 22.35 7.18
N ARG A 397 18.74 23.69 7.12
CA ARG A 397 17.56 24.50 7.41
C ARG A 397 16.64 24.51 6.17
N PRO A 398 15.33 24.25 6.33
CA PRO A 398 14.38 24.33 5.22
C PRO A 398 14.42 25.66 4.45
N ALA A 399 14.59 26.79 5.16
CA ALA A 399 14.71 28.12 4.53
C ALA A 399 15.92 28.23 3.58
N ASP A 400 17.04 27.56 3.90
CA ASP A 400 18.21 27.56 3.03
C ASP A 400 17.97 26.72 1.76
N LEU A 401 17.10 25.70 1.82
CA LEU A 401 16.73 24.88 0.67
C LEU A 401 15.79 25.64 -0.28
N VAL A 402 14.83 26.41 0.28
CA VAL A 402 13.93 27.30 -0.48
C VAL A 402 14.73 28.31 -1.31
N LEU A 403 15.69 29.01 -0.68
CA LEU A 403 16.54 29.99 -1.37
C LEU A 403 17.35 29.38 -2.51
N ALA A 404 17.80 28.12 -2.37
CA ALA A 404 18.57 27.44 -3.40
C ALA A 404 17.71 27.07 -4.62
N LEU A 405 16.43 26.72 -4.41
CA LEU A 405 15.52 26.31 -5.48
C LEU A 405 14.82 27.49 -6.15
N GLY A 406 14.58 28.59 -5.43
CA GLY A 406 14.12 29.85 -6.04
C GLY A 406 15.13 30.48 -7.02
N ALA A 407 16.41 30.09 -6.94
CA ALA A 407 17.47 30.49 -7.87
C ALA A 407 17.60 29.58 -9.09
N MET A 408 16.84 28.48 -9.15
CA MET A 408 16.80 27.54 -10.29
C MET A 408 15.48 27.72 -11.05
N PRO A 409 15.44 27.59 -12.39
CA PRO A 409 14.18 27.49 -13.10
C PRO A 409 13.50 26.20 -12.64
N LEU A 410 12.46 26.33 -11.81
CA LEU A 410 11.63 25.20 -11.39
C LEU A 410 11.01 24.60 -12.66
N ALA A 411 11.46 23.40 -13.05
CA ALA A 411 10.77 22.57 -14.04
C ALA A 411 9.36 22.16 -13.59
N SER A 412 8.95 22.58 -12.39
CA SER A 412 7.72 22.27 -11.69
C SER A 412 6.95 23.53 -11.26
N ALA A 413 6.88 24.57 -12.11
CA ALA A 413 5.76 25.50 -11.97
C ALA A 413 4.49 24.68 -12.29
N PRO A 414 3.62 24.38 -11.30
CA PRO A 414 2.41 23.65 -11.62
C PRO A 414 1.58 24.53 -12.56
N GLU A 415 1.17 23.99 -13.71
CA GLU A 415 -0.01 24.54 -14.36
C GLU A 415 -1.12 24.55 -13.31
N ALA A 416 -1.70 25.72 -13.06
CA ALA A 416 -2.86 25.84 -12.19
C ALA A 416 -3.89 24.81 -12.64
N PHE A 417 -4.33 23.95 -11.71
CA PHE A 417 -5.32 22.93 -12.01
C PHE A 417 -6.56 23.58 -12.64
N ALA A 418 -6.90 23.16 -13.85
CA ALA A 418 -8.10 23.55 -14.57
C ALA A 418 -8.91 22.30 -14.91
N PHE A 419 -10.21 22.33 -14.64
CA PHE A 419 -11.12 21.23 -14.96
C PHE A 419 -11.17 20.89 -16.46
N GLU A 420 -10.76 21.84 -17.32
CA GLU A 420 -10.79 21.74 -18.77
C GLU A 420 -9.38 21.74 -19.39
N SER A 421 -8.36 21.20 -18.71
CA SER A 421 -7.00 21.18 -19.27
C SER A 421 -6.90 20.20 -20.44
N SER A 422 -6.49 20.68 -21.62
CA SER A 422 -6.20 19.86 -22.81
C SER A 422 -5.02 18.89 -22.61
N SER A 423 -4.31 19.01 -21.49
CA SER A 423 -3.23 18.12 -21.03
C SER A 423 -3.71 16.92 -20.21
N ASP A 424 -5.03 16.73 -19.99
CA ASP A 424 -5.59 15.56 -19.30
C ASP A 424 -5.74 14.36 -20.27
N PRO A 425 -4.86 13.33 -20.23
CA PRO A 425 -4.92 12.19 -21.12
C PRO A 425 -5.92 11.15 -20.55
N GLY A 426 -7.20 11.51 -20.54
CA GLY A 426 -8.26 10.77 -19.83
C GLY A 426 -9.16 9.86 -20.68
N ALA A 427 -8.74 9.45 -21.87
CA ALA A 427 -9.59 8.68 -22.80
C ALA A 427 -9.61 7.15 -22.55
N GLY A 428 -8.79 6.61 -21.64
CA GLY A 428 -8.73 5.18 -21.34
C GLY A 428 -9.13 4.87 -19.90
N ARG A 429 -9.87 3.77 -19.67
CA ARG A 429 -10.31 3.31 -18.33
C ARG A 429 -9.21 3.32 -17.27
N PHE A 430 -8.00 2.96 -17.65
CA PHE A 430 -6.85 2.85 -16.73
C PHE A 430 -5.94 4.09 -16.71
N SER A 431 -6.21 5.13 -17.53
CA SER A 431 -5.41 6.36 -17.52
C SER A 431 -5.79 7.32 -16.37
N ARG A 432 -6.94 7.08 -15.74
CA ARG A 432 -7.48 7.85 -14.61
C ARG A 432 -7.02 7.37 -13.23
N GLY A 433 -6.26 6.27 -13.17
CA GLY A 433 -5.80 5.63 -11.93
C GLY A 433 -6.25 4.17 -11.86
N LEU A 434 -5.54 3.34 -11.09
CA LEU A 434 -5.93 1.96 -10.83
C LEU A 434 -7.23 1.90 -10.02
N ILE A 435 -7.33 2.74 -8.99
CA ILE A 435 -8.47 2.73 -8.06
C ILE A 435 -9.74 3.10 -8.81
N ASP A 436 -9.68 4.13 -9.66
CA ASP A 436 -10.80 4.56 -10.51
C ASP A 436 -11.20 3.46 -11.51
N ALA A 437 -10.23 2.87 -12.19
CA ALA A 437 -10.48 1.77 -13.12
C ALA A 437 -11.15 0.57 -12.44
N MET A 438 -10.82 0.29 -11.18
CA MET A 438 -11.46 -0.78 -10.40
C MET A 438 -12.89 -0.45 -9.99
N LEU A 439 -13.20 0.83 -9.68
CA LEU A 439 -14.56 1.28 -9.40
C LEU A 439 -15.50 1.11 -10.61
N GLU A 440 -14.96 1.19 -11.83
CA GLU A 440 -15.72 1.12 -13.07
C GLU A 440 -15.93 -0.32 -13.63
N ILE A 441 -15.26 -1.36 -13.12
CA ILE A 441 -15.43 -2.74 -13.64
C ILE A 441 -16.85 -3.26 -13.33
N PRO A 442 -17.63 -3.80 -14.30
CA PRO A 442 -18.92 -4.42 -14.02
C PRO A 442 -18.73 -5.69 -13.20
N ALA A 443 -19.59 -5.91 -12.21
CA ALA A 443 -19.65 -7.20 -11.51
C ALA A 443 -20.15 -8.25 -12.50
N GLU A 444 -19.30 -9.16 -12.96
CA GLU A 444 -19.77 -10.41 -13.56
C GLU A 444 -20.39 -11.28 -12.46
N SER A 445 -21.68 -11.03 -12.17
CA SER A 445 -22.59 -12.04 -11.63
C SER A 445 -24.05 -11.60 -11.80
N SER A 446 -24.64 -11.90 -12.95
CA SER A 446 -26.04 -12.28 -12.98
C SER A 446 -26.11 -13.80 -13.11
N ALA A 447 -26.08 -14.50 -11.97
CA ALA A 447 -26.71 -15.82 -11.92
C ALA A 447 -28.20 -15.62 -12.28
N PRO A 448 -28.78 -16.45 -13.16
CA PRO A 448 -30.18 -16.28 -13.57
C PRO A 448 -31.08 -16.41 -12.35
N ALA A 449 -32.05 -15.50 -12.24
CA ALA A 449 -33.08 -15.55 -11.22
C ALA A 449 -33.74 -16.95 -11.18
N PRO A 450 -34.06 -17.49 -10.00
CA PRO A 450 -34.76 -18.76 -9.92
C PRO A 450 -36.11 -18.61 -10.64
N ALA A 451 -36.37 -19.50 -11.59
CA ALA A 451 -37.68 -19.62 -12.22
C ALA A 451 -38.72 -19.78 -11.10
N ALA A 452 -39.63 -18.82 -11.01
CA ALA A 452 -40.76 -18.91 -10.11
C ALA A 452 -41.59 -20.14 -10.50
N ALA A 453 -41.65 -21.12 -9.61
CA ALA A 453 -42.63 -22.19 -9.70
C ALA A 453 -44.03 -21.56 -9.55
N ARG A 454 -44.83 -21.68 -10.61
CA ARG A 454 -46.29 -21.70 -10.55
C ARG A 454 -46.76 -22.95 -11.24
#